data_AF-A0A7V9M682-F1
#
_entry.id   AF-A0A7V9M682-F1
#
_cell.length_a   1.000
_cell.length_b   1.000
_cell.length_c   1.000
_cell.angle_alpha   90.00
_cell.angle_beta   90.00
_cell.angle_gamma   90.00
#
_symmetry.space_group_name_H-M   'P 1'
#
loop_
_entity.id
_entity.type
_entity.pdbx_description
1 polymer ?
#
loop_
_entity_poly.entity_id
_entity_poly.type
_entity_poly.pdbx_seq_one_letter_code
_entity_poly.pdbx_strand_id
1 'polypeptide(L)' 'YPLAIDAAGRDEVLVGRIRRDPSHERCLNLWIVGDNLRKGAATNAVQLAELLHARELLPQARAA' A
#
# COMPACT_ATOMS: atom_id res chain seq x y z
N TYR A 1 7.82 15.62 -6.98
CA TYR A 1 6.83 14.53 -7.15
C TYR A 1 7.50 13.23 -6.78
N PRO A 2 6.78 12.18 -6.35
CA PRO A 2 7.41 11.00 -5.75
C PRO A 2 8.41 10.32 -6.69
N LEU A 3 9.60 10.00 -6.19
CA LEU A 3 10.59 9.17 -6.87
C LEU A 3 10.77 7.84 -6.11
N ALA A 4 11.30 6.82 -6.79
CA ALA A 4 11.58 5.53 -6.16
C ALA A 4 12.52 5.66 -4.95
N ILE A 5 13.55 6.51 -5.06
CA ILE A 5 14.49 6.75 -3.96
C ILE A 5 13.84 7.46 -2.76
N ASP A 6 12.77 8.25 -2.97
CA ASP A 6 12.04 8.91 -1.89
C ASP A 6 11.14 7.92 -1.13
N ALA A 7 10.78 6.80 -1.75
CA ALA A 7 9.92 5.75 -1.19
C ALA A 7 10.71 4.58 -0.60
N ALA A 8 11.95 4.37 -1.03
CA ALA A 8 12.79 3.28 -0.54
C ALA A 8 12.95 3.34 1.00
N GLY A 9 12.78 2.19 1.65
CA GLY A 9 12.86 2.06 3.10
C GLY A 9 11.66 2.64 3.86
N ARG A 10 10.59 3.09 3.18
CA ARG A 10 9.40 3.66 3.81
C ARG A 10 8.20 2.72 3.72
N ASP A 11 7.31 2.82 4.69
CA ASP A 11 6.07 2.05 4.73
C ASP A 11 4.90 2.75 4.00
N GLU A 12 5.04 4.04 3.73
CA GLU A 12 4.01 4.83 3.04
C GLU A 12 4.02 4.63 1.51
N VAL A 13 2.85 4.82 0.91
CA VAL A 13 2.72 4.98 -0.55
C VAL A 13 2.62 6.46 -0.85
N LEU A 14 3.53 6.95 -1.69
CA LEU A 14 3.61 8.34 -2.10
C LEU A 14 2.83 8.55 -3.39
N VAL A 15 1.96 9.58 -3.43
CA VAL A 15 1.13 9.90 -4.59
C VAL A 15 1.44 11.32 -5.07
N GLY A 16 1.60 11.51 -6.37
CA GLY A 16 1.81 12.81 -6.97
C GLY A 16 1.38 12.86 -8.44
N ARG A 17 1.73 13.97 -9.12
CA ARG A 17 1.35 14.24 -10.53
C ARG A 17 -0.16 14.12 -10.78
N ILE A 18 -0.97 14.37 -9.74
CA ILE A 18 -2.43 14.31 -9.76
C ILE A 18 -2.93 15.39 -10.71
N ARG A 19 -3.61 14.99 -11.77
CA ARG A 19 -4.18 15.90 -12.77
C ARG A 19 -5.36 15.26 -13.49
N ARG A 20 -6.31 16.07 -13.95
CA ARG A 20 -7.38 15.59 -14.84
C ARG A 20 -6.78 15.06 -16.15
N ASP A 21 -7.36 14.00 -16.65
CA ASP A 21 -7.04 13.50 -17.98
C ASP A 21 -7.73 14.37 -19.04
N PRO A 22 -7.02 14.77 -20.12
CA PRO A 22 -7.62 15.61 -21.16
C PRO A 22 -8.59 14.86 -22.08
N SER A 23 -8.59 13.52 -22.10
CA SER A 23 -9.41 12.72 -23.00
C SER A 23 -10.77 12.35 -22.42
N HIS A 24 -10.95 12.37 -21.09
CA HIS A 24 -12.20 11.96 -20.46
C HIS A 24 -12.51 12.72 -19.16
N GLU A 25 -13.71 13.28 -19.04
CA GLU A 25 -14.15 14.16 -17.94
C GLU A 25 -14.05 13.53 -16.53
N ARG A 26 -14.18 12.20 -16.45
CA ARG A 26 -14.13 11.42 -15.20
C ARG A 26 -12.81 10.69 -14.96
N CYS A 27 -11.77 10.98 -15.75
CA CYS A 27 -10.47 10.32 -15.63
C CYS A 27 -9.43 11.21 -14.92
N LEU A 28 -8.57 10.58 -14.12
CA LEU A 28 -7.51 11.22 -13.34
C LEU A 28 -6.20 10.48 -13.58
N ASN A 29 -5.16 11.22 -13.93
CA ASN A 29 -3.81 10.70 -14.04
C ASN A 29 -3.06 10.89 -12.72
N LEU A 30 -2.38 9.84 -12.25
CA LEU A 30 -1.58 9.84 -11.03
C LEU A 30 -0.20 9.22 -11.28
N TRP A 31 0.73 9.52 -10.38
CA TRP A 31 2.01 8.87 -10.26
C TRP A 31 2.14 8.35 -8.82
N ILE A 32 2.26 7.04 -8.67
CA ILE A 32 2.18 6.34 -7.38
C ILE A 32 3.46 5.54 -7.18
N VAL A 33 4.11 5.74 -6.05
CA VAL A 33 5.40 5.10 -5.75
C VAL A 33 5.39 4.58 -4.31
N GLY A 34 5.84 3.34 -4.11
CA GLY A 34 6.03 2.75 -2.79
C GLY A 34 7.19 1.76 -2.82
N ASP A 35 7.75 1.45 -1.65
CA ASP A 35 8.74 0.39 -1.52
C ASP A 35 8.10 -0.98 -1.74
N ASN A 36 8.62 -1.72 -2.72
CA ASN A 36 8.07 -3.02 -3.13
C ASN A 36 8.40 -4.16 -2.16
N LEU A 37 9.48 -4.07 -1.38
CA LEU A 37 9.83 -5.07 -0.36
C LEU A 37 9.08 -4.82 0.95
N ARG A 38 8.78 -3.55 1.26
CA ARG A 38 8.02 -3.16 2.46
C ARG A 38 6.52 -3.16 2.18
N LYS A 39 5.96 -2.03 1.74
CA LYS A 39 4.51 -1.91 1.51
C LYS A 39 4.00 -2.85 0.42
N GLY A 40 4.84 -3.22 -0.55
CA GLY A 40 4.51 -4.23 -1.56
C GLY A 40 4.56 -5.68 -1.07
N ALA A 41 5.15 -5.96 0.10
CA ALA A 41 5.30 -7.31 0.63
C ALA A 41 5.28 -7.36 2.18
N ALA A 42 6.41 -7.15 2.84
CA ALA A 42 6.60 -7.45 4.26
C ALA A 42 5.67 -6.64 5.18
N THR A 43 5.66 -5.31 5.03
CA THR A 43 4.84 -4.43 5.86
C THR A 43 3.35 -4.69 5.64
N ASN A 44 2.94 -4.97 4.39
CA ASN A 44 1.54 -5.30 4.11
C ASN A 44 1.12 -6.63 4.75
N ALA A 45 2.02 -7.63 4.77
CA ALA A 45 1.75 -8.91 5.45
C ALA A 45 1.57 -8.72 6.96
N VAL A 46 2.43 -7.92 7.61
CA VAL A 46 2.32 -7.61 9.04
C VAL A 46 1.03 -6.84 9.33
N GLN A 47 0.72 -5.79 8.56
CA GLN A 47 -0.52 -5.03 8.71
C GLN A 47 -1.78 -5.89 8.54
N LEU A 48 -1.75 -6.87 7.63
CA LEU A 48 -2.85 -7.82 7.50
C LEU A 48 -2.97 -8.72 8.73
N ALA A 49 -1.85 -9.21 9.28
CA ALA A 49 -1.86 -10.00 10.51
C ALA A 49 -2.40 -9.20 11.71
N GLU A 50 -1.96 -7.95 11.86
CA GLU A 50 -2.47 -7.01 12.88
C GLU A 50 -3.97 -6.77 12.71
N LEU A 51 -4.45 -6.59 11.47
CA LEU A 51 -5.87 -6.40 11.19
C LEU A 51 -6.69 -7.65 11.53
N LEU A 52 -6.20 -8.84 11.19
CA LEU A 52 -6.85 -10.10 11.53
C LEU A 52 -6.93 -10.31 13.05
N HIS A 53 -5.86 -9.98 13.78
CA HIS A 53 -5.86 -10.02 15.23
C HIS A 53 -6.88 -9.02 15.82
N ALA A 54 -6.86 -7.77 15.38
CA ALA A 54 -7.75 -6.72 15.86
C ALA A 54 -9.24 -6.99 15.57
N ARG A 55 -9.54 -7.77 14.52
CA ARG A 55 -10.90 -8.19 14.15
C ARG A 55 -11.29 -9.56 14.71
N GLU A 56 -10.43 -10.19 15.52
CA GLU A 56 -10.67 -11.53 16.07
C GLU A 56 -10.91 -12.59 14.97
N LEU A 57 -10.25 -12.42 13.83
CA LEU A 57 -10.35 -13.31 12.65
C LEU A 57 -9.19 -14.31 12.56
N LEU A 58 -8.32 -14.35 13.58
CA LEU A 58 -7.29 -15.39 13.63
C LEU A 58 -7.95 -16.76 13.82
N PRO A 59 -7.58 -17.76 13.01
CA PRO A 59 -8.10 -19.10 13.22
C PRO A 59 -7.69 -19.58 14.61
N GLN A 60 -8.63 -20.19 15.33
CA GLN A 60 -8.28 -20.88 16.56
C GLN A 60 -7.24 -21.95 16.20
N ALA A 61 -6.09 -21.91 16.86
CA ALA A 61 -5.10 -22.96 16.72
C ALA A 61 -5.79 -24.28 17.05
N ARG A 62 -5.90 -25.18 16.07
CA ARG A 62 -6.28 -26.56 16.39
C ARG A 62 -5.18 -27.09 17.30
N ALA A 63 -5.52 -27.33 18.56
CA ALA A 63 -4.67 -28.09 19.46
C ALA A 63 -4.41 -29.44 18.78
N ALA A 64 -3.16 -29.65 18.36
CA ALA A 64 -2.67 -30.95 17.92
C ALA A 64 -2.40 -31.82 19.15
#